data_AF-A0A5K0XTZ4-F1
#
_entry.id   AF-A0A5K0XTZ4-F1
#
_cell.length_a   1.000
_cell.length_b   1.000
_cell.length_c   1.000
_cell.angle_alpha   90.00
_cell.angle_beta   90.00
_cell.angle_gamma   90.00
#
_symmetry.space_group_name_H-M   'P 1'
#
loop_
_entity.id
_entity.type
_entity.pdbx_description
1 polymer ?
#
loop_
_entity_poly.entity_id
_entity_poly.type
_entity_poly.pdbx_seq_one_letter_code
_entity_poly.pdbx_strand_id
1 'polypeptide(L)'
;MFKKQEKDDIDSFLFKAMAMNNLPFNLLRSSDFKNFLVAVSRHGPGYFPSSSEAVRRRLLNDATKEVEAYIEEMKATWAQYGCTIMSDIWKDTIRSKSYINLL
;
A
#
# COMPACT_ATOMS: atom_id res chain seq x y z
N MET A 1 19.86 -20.52 5.36
CA MET A 1 20.09 -19.47 6.39
C MET A 1 21.05 -18.48 5.78
N PHE A 2 20.65 -17.21 5.58
CA PHE A 2 21.52 -16.20 4.96
C PHE A 2 22.76 -15.95 5.81
N LYS A 3 23.90 -15.66 5.18
CA LYS A 3 25.12 -15.32 5.92
C LYS A 3 24.88 -13.97 6.61
N LYS A 4 25.38 -13.81 7.83
CA LYS A 4 25.19 -12.58 8.65
C LYS A 4 25.53 -11.30 7.87
N GLN A 5 26.63 -11.34 7.11
CA GLN A 5 27.09 -10.24 6.27
C GLN A 5 26.08 -9.81 5.19
N GLU A 6 25.44 -10.78 4.51
CA GLU A 6 24.48 -10.48 3.44
C GLU A 6 23.22 -9.79 3.99
N LYS A 7 22.79 -10.16 5.21
CA LYS A 7 21.67 -9.52 5.88
C LYS A 7 22.01 -8.06 6.25
N ASP A 8 23.21 -7.83 6.80
CA ASP A 8 23.65 -6.50 7.20
C ASP A 8 23.74 -5.55 5.98
N ASP A 9 24.17 -6.06 4.82
CA ASP A 9 24.21 -5.28 3.58
C ASP A 9 22.79 -4.91 3.09
N ILE A 10 21.85 -5.86 3.12
CA ILE A 10 20.43 -5.61 2.76
C ILE A 10 19.81 -4.57 3.68
N ASP A 11 20.01 -4.70 4.99
CA ASP A 11 19.48 -3.77 5.98
C ASP A 11 20.09 -2.36 5.79
N SER A 12 21.37 -2.26 5.41
CA SER A 12 22.01 -0.99 5.02
C SER A 12 21.40 -0.35 3.77
N PHE A 13 21.14 -1.14 2.72
CA PHE A 13 20.48 -0.63 1.51
C PHE A 13 19.06 -0.15 1.79
N LEU A 14 18.30 -0.91 2.58
CA LEU A 14 16.95 -0.52 3.00
C LEU A 14 16.97 0.79 3.76
N PHE A 15 17.86 0.94 4.75
CA PHE A 15 18.01 2.19 5.50
C PHE A 15 18.34 3.38 4.58
N LYS A 16 19.32 3.22 3.68
CA LYS A 16 19.69 4.27 2.72
C LYS A 16 18.53 4.65 1.81
N ALA A 17 17.79 3.67 1.28
CA ALA A 17 16.63 3.93 0.45
C ALA A 17 15.57 4.73 1.20
N MET A 18 15.33 4.41 2.48
CA MET A 18 14.35 5.14 3.30
C MET A 18 14.81 6.56 3.61
N ALA A 19 16.04 6.73 4.11
CA ALA A 19 16.58 8.02 4.51
C ALA A 19 16.70 8.99 3.32
N MET A 20 17.19 8.51 2.17
CA MET A 20 17.42 9.36 0.99
C MET A 20 16.13 9.74 0.26
N ASN A 21 15.04 8.98 0.43
CA ASN A 21 13.76 9.21 -0.25
C ASN A 21 12.64 9.65 0.71
N ASN A 22 12.97 10.07 1.94
CA ASN A 22 12.01 10.49 2.97
C ASN A 22 10.89 9.47 3.23
N LEU A 23 11.21 8.17 3.18
CA LEU A 23 10.24 7.13 3.51
C LEU A 23 10.11 7.00 5.03
N PRO A 24 8.89 6.95 5.58
CA PRO A 24 8.69 6.83 7.01
C PRO A 24 9.12 5.45 7.51
N PHE A 25 9.81 5.39 8.64
CA PHE A 25 10.20 4.12 9.28
C PHE A 25 9.00 3.22 9.64
N ASN A 26 7.82 3.81 9.83
CA ASN A 26 6.58 3.07 10.04
C ASN A 26 6.22 2.17 8.85
N LEU A 27 6.76 2.41 7.65
CA LEU A 27 6.60 1.53 6.49
C LEU A 27 7.04 0.09 6.79
N LEU A 28 8.07 -0.09 7.63
CA LEU A 28 8.55 -1.43 8.03
C LEU A 28 7.52 -2.22 8.85
N ARG A 29 6.49 -1.57 9.38
CA ARG A 29 5.38 -2.22 10.11
C ARG A 29 4.25 -2.65 9.19
N SER A 30 4.14 -2.10 7.97
CA SER A 30 3.10 -2.44 7.00
C SER A 30 3.20 -3.92 6.58
N SER A 31 2.07 -4.63 6.65
CA SER A 31 1.93 -5.97 6.09
C SER A 31 2.19 -5.99 4.59
N ASP A 32 1.71 -4.98 3.87
CA ASP A 32 1.86 -4.89 2.42
C ASP A 32 3.32 -4.71 2.01
N PHE A 33 4.07 -3.88 2.74
CA PHE A 33 5.50 -3.72 2.49
C PHE A 33 6.29 -5.01 2.76
N LYS A 34 5.95 -5.75 3.83
CA LYS A 34 6.55 -7.06 4.10
C LYS A 34 6.21 -8.08 3.02
N ASN A 35 4.94 -8.12 2.59
CA ASN A 35 4.48 -9.00 1.52
C ASN A 35 5.19 -8.69 0.20
N PHE A 36 5.39 -7.40 -0.11
CA PHE A 36 6.18 -6.96 -1.26
C PHE A 36 7.62 -7.49 -1.20
N LEU A 37 8.32 -7.33 -0.06
CA LEU A 37 9.69 -7.86 0.10
C LEU A 37 9.74 -9.38 -0.05
N VAL A 38 8.75 -10.09 0.49
CA VAL A 38 8.64 -11.55 0.32
C VAL A 38 8.45 -11.91 -1.16
N ALA A 39 7.55 -11.22 -1.88
CA ALA A 39 7.33 -11.46 -3.30
C ALA A 39 8.59 -11.22 -4.13
N VAL A 40 9.32 -10.13 -3.87
CA VAL A 40 10.60 -9.84 -4.53
C VAL A 40 11.64 -10.91 -4.21
N SER A 41 11.75 -11.35 -2.95
CA SER A 41 12.69 -12.41 -2.57
C SER A 41 12.39 -13.75 -3.24
N ARG A 42 11.10 -14.08 -3.43
CA ARG A 42 10.65 -15.29 -4.13
C ARG A 42 10.89 -15.24 -5.63
N HIS A 43 10.78 -14.06 -6.24
CA HIS A 43 11.13 -13.86 -7.65
C HIS A 43 12.63 -14.11 -7.87
N GLY A 44 13.47 -13.70 -6.93
CA GLY A 44 14.92 -13.83 -7.04
C GLY A 44 15.56 -12.74 -7.91
N PRO A 45 16.84 -12.90 -8.27
CA PRO A 45 17.58 -11.92 -9.06
C PRO A 45 16.88 -11.56 -10.38
N GLY A 46 16.88 -10.28 -10.74
CA GLY A 46 16.30 -9.80 -12.00
C GLY A 46 14.94 -9.11 -11.87
N TYR A 47 14.35 -9.04 -10.68
CA TYR A 47 13.22 -8.13 -10.46
C TYR A 47 13.71 -6.67 -10.55
N PHE A 48 13.09 -5.91 -11.45
CA PHE A 48 13.24 -4.46 -11.52
C PHE A 48 11.85 -3.80 -11.41
N PRO A 49 11.70 -2.77 -10.56
CA PRO A 49 10.46 -2.02 -10.49
C PRO A 49 10.08 -1.46 -11.87
N SER A 50 8.80 -1.56 -12.21
CA SER A 50 8.25 -0.86 -13.38
C SER A 50 8.37 0.66 -13.20
N SER A 51 8.34 1.41 -14.31
CA SER A 51 8.36 2.88 -14.25
C SER A 51 7.16 3.42 -13.46
N SER A 52 7.32 4.59 -12.85
CA SER A 52 6.26 5.25 -12.06
C SER A 52 4.95 5.39 -12.85
N GLU A 53 5.05 5.73 -14.13
CA GLU A 53 3.89 5.93 -15.01
C GLU A 53 3.19 4.62 -15.37
N ALA A 54 3.94 3.52 -15.48
CA ALA A 54 3.38 2.19 -15.72
C ALA A 54 2.63 1.70 -14.48
N VAL A 55 3.23 1.86 -13.29
CA VAL A 55 2.60 1.56 -12.00
C VAL A 55 1.33 2.39 -11.82
N ARG A 56 1.42 3.72 -11.99
CA ARG A 56 0.31 4.63 -11.73
C ARG A 56 -0.88 4.39 -12.66
N ARG A 57 -0.67 4.03 -13.93
CA ARG A 57 -1.79 3.84 -14.86
C ARG A 57 -2.35 2.42 -14.81
N ARG A 58 -1.48 1.42 -14.98
CA ARG A 58 -1.94 0.03 -15.11
C ARG A 58 -2.44 -0.51 -13.77
N LEU A 59 -1.62 -0.42 -12.72
CA LEU A 59 -1.97 -1.02 -11.44
C LEU A 59 -3.10 -0.27 -10.74
N LEU A 60 -3.24 1.03 -10.97
CA LEU A 60 -4.42 1.77 -10.50
C LEU A 60 -5.69 1.27 -11.17
N ASN A 61 -5.71 1.08 -12.50
CA ASN A 61 -6.87 0.56 -13.19
C ASN A 61 -7.23 -0.86 -12.73
N ASP A 62 -6.23 -1.71 -12.49
CA ASP A 62 -6.45 -3.06 -11.99
C ASP A 62 -7.00 -3.04 -10.55
N ALA A 63 -6.44 -2.20 -9.68
CA ALA A 63 -6.96 -2.01 -8.31
C ALA A 63 -8.39 -1.42 -8.31
N THR A 64 -8.71 -0.51 -9.23
CA THR A 64 -10.07 0.02 -9.39
C THR A 64 -11.06 -1.10 -9.69
N LYS A 65 -10.73 -2.00 -10.62
CA LYS A 65 -11.61 -3.14 -10.96
C LYS A 65 -11.81 -4.09 -9.78
N GLU A 66 -10.76 -4.34 -9.00
CA GLU A 66 -10.84 -5.17 -7.81
C GLU A 66 -11.77 -4.55 -6.75
N VAL A 67 -11.64 -3.25 -6.52
CA VAL A 67 -12.52 -2.50 -5.60
C VAL A 67 -13.96 -2.47 -6.13
N GLU A 68 -14.16 -2.27 -7.43
CA GLU A 68 -15.50 -2.33 -8.04
C GLU A 68 -16.17 -3.69 -7.83
N ALA A 69 -15.44 -4.79 -8.05
CA ALA A 69 -15.95 -6.13 -7.82
C ALA A 69 -16.32 -6.35 -6.34
N TYR A 70 -15.48 -5.89 -5.42
CA TYR A 70 -15.77 -5.94 -3.98
C TYR A 70 -17.02 -5.13 -3.61
N ILE A 71 -17.17 -3.93 -4.17
CA ILE A 71 -18.36 -3.08 -3.95
C ILE A 71 -19.62 -3.78 -4.44
N GLU A 72 -19.59 -4.43 -5.60
CA GLU A 72 -20.74 -5.17 -6.13
C GLU A 72 -21.11 -6.37 -5.23
N GLU A 73 -20.11 -7.08 -4.69
CA GLU A 73 -20.35 -8.12 -3.69
C GLU A 73 -21.03 -7.55 -2.44
N MET A 74 -20.54 -6.41 -1.91
CA MET A 74 -21.16 -5.75 -0.76
C MET A 74 -22.61 -5.32 -1.07
N LYS A 75 -22.86 -4.72 -2.23
CA LYS A 75 -24.20 -4.30 -2.66
C LYS A 75 -25.18 -5.46 -2.74
N ALA A 76 -24.74 -6.64 -3.17
CA ALA A 76 -25.59 -7.83 -3.21
C ALA A 76 -26.12 -8.21 -1.81
N THR A 77 -25.37 -7.89 -0.74
CA THR A 77 -25.78 -8.18 0.64
C THR A 77 -26.76 -7.13 1.22
N TRP A 78 -26.89 -5.96 0.60
CA TRP A 78 -27.70 -4.84 1.13
C TRP A 78 -29.18 -5.17 1.26
N ALA A 79 -29.73 -5.96 0.33
CA ALA A 79 -31.13 -6.36 0.39
C ALA A 79 -31.47 -7.19 1.64
N GLN A 80 -30.47 -7.90 2.20
CA GLN A 80 -30.64 -8.75 3.37
C GLN A 80 -30.25 -8.05 4.68
N TYR A 81 -29.13 -7.32 4.69
CA TYR A 81 -28.55 -6.77 5.91
C TYR A 81 -28.61 -5.24 5.99
N GLY A 82 -28.95 -4.56 4.89
CA GLY A 82 -28.78 -3.12 4.74
C GLY A 82 -27.31 -2.71 4.60
N CYS A 83 -27.06 -1.40 4.66
CA CYS A 83 -25.73 -0.81 4.70
C CYS A 83 -25.77 0.41 5.64
N THR A 84 -24.79 0.54 6.52
CA THR A 84 -24.59 1.74 7.34
C THR A 84 -23.31 2.41 6.88
N ILE A 85 -23.41 3.69 6.50
CA ILE A 85 -22.26 4.51 6.16
C ILE A 85 -21.89 5.33 7.38
N MET A 86 -20.68 5.16 7.88
CA MET A 86 -20.15 5.96 8.97
C MET A 86 -19.36 7.13 8.40
N SER A 87 -19.85 8.36 8.59
CA SER A 87 -19.13 9.57 8.18
C SER A 87 -18.40 10.20 9.37
N ASP A 88 -17.09 10.40 9.24
CA ASP A 88 -16.30 11.20 10.16
C ASP A 88 -15.75 12.44 9.42
N ILE A 89 -16.03 13.63 9.95
CA ILE A 89 -15.68 14.90 9.32
C ILE A 89 -14.75 15.66 10.25
N TRP A 90 -13.59 16.06 9.72
CA TRP A 90 -12.66 16.91 10.46
C TRP A 90 -12.07 18.00 9.58
N LYS A 91 -11.63 19.08 10.24
CA LYS A 91 -11.01 20.24 9.59
C LYS A 91 -9.54 20.33 9.99
N ASP A 92 -8.66 20.29 9.00
CA ASP A 92 -7.26 20.63 9.14
C ASP A 92 -7.11 22.15 9.03
N THR A 93 -6.94 22.80 10.17
CA THR A 93 -6.78 24.24 10.28
C THR A 93 -5.43 24.74 9.76
N ILE A 94 -4.38 23.90 9.83
CA ILE A 94 -3.04 24.24 9.33
C ILE A 94 -3.05 24.32 7.81
N ARG A 95 -3.73 23.37 7.15
CA ARG A 95 -3.84 23.34 5.68
C ARG A 95 -5.08 24.03 5.14
N SER A 96 -5.97 24.51 6.02
CA SER A 96 -7.27 25.09 5.68
C SER A 96 -8.12 24.17 4.78
N LYS A 97 -8.15 22.87 5.10
CA LYS A 97 -8.91 21.84 4.37
C LYS A 97 -9.89 21.12 5.29
N SER A 98 -11.04 20.74 4.75
CA SER A 98 -11.98 19.83 5.41
C SER A 98 -11.91 18.46 4.76
N TYR A 99 -12.00 17.41 5.56
CA TYR A 99 -11.97 16.02 5.12
C TYR A 99 -13.22 15.30 5.62
N ILE A 100 -13.66 14.32 4.84
CA ILE A 100 -14.71 13.37 5.21
C ILE A 100 -14.17 11.96 4.96
N ASN A 101 -14.18 11.13 6.00
CA ASN A 101 -14.00 9.69 5.88
C ASN A 101 -15.38 9.06 5.80
N LEU A 102 -15.56 8.19 4.82
CA LEU A 102 -16.71 7.30 4.72
C LEU A 102 -16.21 5.89 5.00
N LEU A 103 -16.69 5.28 6.08
CA LEU A 103 -16.52 3.86 6.40
C LEU A 103 -17.77 3.08 6.00
#